data_AF-A2BVE3-F1
#
_entry.id   AF-A2BVE3-F1
#
_cell.length_a   1.000
_cell.length_b   1.000
_cell.length_c   1.000
_cell.angle_alpha   90.00
_cell.angle_beta   90.00
_cell.angle_gamma   90.00
#
_symmetry.space_group_name_H-M   'P 1'
#
loop_
_entity.id
_entity.type
_entity.pdbx_description
1 polymer ?
#
loop_
_entity_poly.entity_id
_entity_poly.type
_entity_poly.pdbx_seq_one_letter_code
_entity_poly.pdbx_strand_id
1 'polypeptide(L)' 'MSDYTKSLIESLSLKIKDYPRFSLTEIEKFCWMAAHEHKHGVLPSEYDIREIDEDLYLLLLQKFKVNNL' A
#
# COMPACT_ATOMS: atom_id res chain seq x y z
N MET A 1 -9.12 -1.90 -14.57
CA MET A 1 -8.18 -0.81 -14.28
C MET A 1 -8.94 0.22 -13.49
N SER A 2 -8.89 0.10 -12.17
CA SER A 2 -9.46 1.10 -11.27
C SER A 2 -8.62 2.38 -11.39
N ASP A 3 -9.21 3.46 -11.91
CA ASP A 3 -8.58 4.78 -11.95
C ASP A 3 -8.60 5.39 -10.55
N TYR A 4 -7.67 4.95 -9.70
CA TYR A 4 -7.48 5.56 -8.39
C TYR A 4 -7.01 7.00 -8.54
N THR A 5 -7.64 7.90 -7.79
CA THR A 5 -7.25 9.31 -7.82
C THR A 5 -5.84 9.49 -7.28
N LYS A 6 -5.08 10.42 -7.86
CA LYS A 6 -3.75 10.80 -7.33
C LYS A 6 -3.81 11.15 -5.84
N SER A 7 -4.89 11.82 -5.41
CA SER A 7 -5.11 12.19 -4.01
C SER A 7 -5.17 10.98 -3.08
N LEU A 8 -5.78 9.87 -3.52
CA LEU A 8 -5.83 8.64 -2.74
C LEU A 8 -4.44 7.99 -2.66
N ILE A 9 -3.71 7.93 -3.77
CA ILE A 9 -2.37 7.35 -3.79
C ILE A 9 -1.43 8.15 -2.86
N GLU A 10 -1.52 9.49 -2.86
CA GLU A 10 -0.74 10.32 -1.93
C GLU A 10 -1.14 10.07 -0.47
N SER A 11 -2.44 10.02 -0.16
CA SER A 11 -2.89 9.82 1.23
C SER A 11 -2.48 8.45 1.78
N LEU A 12 -2.60 7.40 0.96
CA LEU A 12 -2.14 6.05 1.33
C LEU A 12 -0.61 5.96 1.41
N SER A 13 0.12 6.69 0.57
CA SER A 13 1.59 6.74 0.65
C SER A 13 2.08 7.43 1.92
N LEU A 14 1.38 8.46 2.39
CA LEU A 14 1.66 9.06 3.71
C LEU A 14 1.37 8.05 4.82
N LYS A 15 0.20 7.39 4.78
CA LYS A 15 -0.17 6.37 5.76
C LYS A 15 0.83 5.22 5.86
N ILE A 16 1.38 4.78 4.73
CA ILE A 16 2.41 3.73 4.68
C ILE A 16 3.64 4.12 5.51
N LYS A 17 4.08 5.39 5.43
CA LYS A 17 5.22 5.90 6.19
C LYS A 17 4.95 6.00 7.69
N ASP A 18 3.68 6.07 8.07
CA ASP A 18 3.23 6.12 9.47
C ASP A 18 3.04 4.72 10.08
N TYR A 19 3.18 3.65 9.29
CA TYR A 19 3.07 2.30 9.84
C TYR A 19 4.19 1.99 10.83
N PRO A 20 3.88 1.24 11.92
CA PRO A 20 4.90 0.80 12.86
C PRO A 20 6.00 0.02 12.16
N ARG A 21 7.27 0.36 12.47
CA ARG A 21 8.46 -0.26 11.89
C ARG A 21 8.57 -0.12 10.37
N PHE A 22 8.01 0.96 9.81
CA PHE A 22 8.16 1.28 8.40
C PHE A 22 9.63 1.16 7.96
N SER A 23 9.84 0.48 6.83
CA SER A 23 11.12 0.33 6.16
C SER A 23 10.93 0.28 4.66
N LEU A 24 11.78 1.03 3.94
CA LEU A 24 11.82 0.96 2.48
C LEU A 24 12.27 -0.42 1.96
N THR A 25 12.98 -1.21 2.77
CA THR A 25 13.40 -2.57 2.40
C THR A 25 12.23 -3.55 2.34
N GLU A 26 11.14 -3.27 3.04
CA GLU A 26 9.91 -4.07 3.07
C GLU A 26 8.75 -3.33 2.39
N ILE A 27 9.03 -2.44 1.42
CA ILE A 27 7.99 -1.57 0.85
C ILE A 27 6.85 -2.34 0.18
N GLU A 28 7.14 -3.50 -0.42
CA GLU A 28 6.12 -4.39 -1.00
C GLU A 28 5.12 -4.87 0.05
N LYS A 29 5.61 -5.25 1.24
CA LYS A 29 4.76 -5.60 2.38
C LYS A 29 3.90 -4.41 2.82
N PHE A 30 4.47 -3.22 2.96
CA PHE A 30 3.68 -2.06 3.41
C PHE A 30 2.66 -1.58 2.37
N CYS A 31 2.98 -1.62 1.07
CA CYS A 31 2.02 -1.34 0.01
C CYS A 31 0.87 -2.36 0.01
N TRP A 32 1.20 -3.64 0.22
CA TRP A 32 0.20 -4.71 0.34
C TRP A 32 -0.71 -4.49 1.56
N MET A 33 -0.13 -4.15 2.72
CA MET A 33 -0.90 -3.82 3.94
C MET A 33 -1.86 -2.65 3.73
N ALA A 34 -1.42 -1.59 3.04
CA ALA A 34 -2.27 -0.44 2.75
C ALA A 34 -3.42 -0.78 1.77
N ALA A 35 -3.13 -1.58 0.73
CA ALA A 35 -4.17 -2.04 -0.20
C ALA A 35 -5.17 -3.00 0.47
N HIS A 36 -4.68 -3.87 1.35
CA HIS A 36 -5.50 -4.75 2.19
C HIS A 36 -6.42 -3.94 3.10
N GLU A 37 -5.85 -3.01 3.87
CA GLU A 37 -6.60 -2.18 4.81
C GLU A 37 -7.62 -1.29 4.09
N HIS A 38 -7.28 -0.77 2.91
CA HIS A 38 -8.21 0.00 2.09
C HIS A 38 -9.43 -0.84 1.64
N LYS A 39 -9.19 -2.08 1.19
CA LYS A 39 -10.25 -2.98 0.71
C LYS A 39 -11.11 -3.56 1.84
N HIS A 40 -10.49 -3.91 2.96
CA HIS A 40 -11.13 -4.67 4.04
C HIS A 40 -11.46 -3.83 5.28
N GLY A 41 -10.97 -2.59 5.37
CA GLY A 41 -11.18 -1.69 6.50
C GLY A 41 -10.39 -2.06 7.77
N VAL A 42 -9.49 -3.04 7.68
CA VAL A 42 -8.70 -3.55 8.81
C VAL A 42 -7.29 -3.89 8.37
N LEU A 43 -6.29 -3.70 9.24
CA LEU A 43 -4.94 -4.19 8.97
C LEU A 43 -4.93 -5.73 8.87
N PRO A 44 -4.04 -6.30 8.06
CA PRO A 44 -3.91 -7.75 7.97
C PRO A 44 -3.37 -8.32 9.27
N SER A 45 -3.93 -9.45 9.70
CA SER A 45 -3.30 -10.30 10.72
C SER A 45 -2.12 -11.05 10.12
N GLU A 46 -1.31 -11.69 10.97
CA GLU A 46 -0.34 -12.66 10.48
C GLU A 46 -1.05 -13.75 9.67
N TYR A 47 -0.46 -14.13 8.53
CA TYR A 47 -1.03 -15.10 7.58
C TYR A 47 -2.41 -14.75 6.99
N ASP A 48 -2.76 -13.47 6.92
CA ASP A 48 -3.99 -13.05 6.23
C ASP A 48 -3.89 -13.37 4.72
N ILE A 49 -4.79 -14.23 4.24
CA ILE A 49 -4.84 -14.72 2.86
C ILE A 49 -5.84 -13.96 1.99
N ARG A 50 -6.49 -12.91 2.53
CA ARG A 50 -7.49 -12.17 1.77
C ARG A 50 -6.85 -11.45 0.59
N GLU A 51 -7.52 -11.49 -0.55
CA GLU A 51 -7.11 -10.77 -1.75
C GLU A 51 -7.16 -9.26 -1.53
N ILE A 52 -6.20 -8.55 -2.11
CA ILE A 52 -6.17 -7.08 -2.16
C ILE A 52 -6.71 -6.58 -3.50
N ASP A 53 -6.73 -5.26 -3.72
CA ASP A 53 -6.82 -4.71 -5.07
C ASP A 53 -5.39 -4.60 -5.63
N GLU A 54 -5.11 -5.37 -6.68
CA GLU A 54 -3.79 -5.44 -7.30
C GLU A 54 -3.39 -4.12 -8.00
N ASP A 55 -4.34 -3.46 -8.67
CA ASP A 55 -4.09 -2.17 -9.35
C ASP A 55 -3.65 -1.12 -8.31
N LEU A 56 -4.32 -1.06 -7.15
CA LEU A 56 -3.95 -0.15 -6.06
C LEU A 56 -2.54 -0.43 -5.53
N TYR A 57 -2.22 -1.70 -5.32
CA TYR A 57 -0.92 -2.14 -4.83
C TYR A 57 0.21 -1.75 -5.79
N LEU A 58 0.03 -1.99 -7.09
CA LEU A 58 1.02 -1.64 -8.10
C LEU A 58 1.23 -0.13 -8.22
N LEU A 59 0.16 0.67 -8.10
CA LEU A 59 0.25 2.14 -8.09
C LEU A 59 1.02 2.67 -6.87
N LEU A 60 0.74 2.12 -5.68
CA LEU A 60 1.49 2.46 -4.46
C LEU A 60 2.97 2.07 -4.61
N LEU A 61 3.24 0.87 -5.11
CA LEU A 61 4.61 0.44 -5.34
C LEU A 61 5.37 1.32 -6.32
N GLN A 62 4.73 1.67 -7.44
CA GLN A 62 5.32 2.57 -8.42
C GLN A 62 5.64 3.92 -7.78
N LYS A 63 4.75 4.46 -6.95
CA LYS A 63 4.98 5.72 -6.24
C LYS A 63 6.23 5.67 -5.36
N PHE A 64 6.51 4.57 -4.67
CA PHE A 64 7.74 4.46 -3.86
C PHE A 64 8.99 4.12 -4.69
N LYS A 65 8.88 3.30 -5.74
CA LYS A 65 10.01 2.96 -6.61
C LYS A 65 10.50 4.16 -7.43
N VAL A 66 9.60 5.03 -7.90
CA VAL A 66 9.94 6.27 -8.61
C VAL A 66 10.63 7.29 -7.70
N ASN A 67 10.28 7.33 -6.41
CA ASN A 67 10.89 8.27 -5.46
C ASN A 67 12.26 7.80 -4.90
N ASN A 68 12.68 6.58 -5.23
CA ASN A 68 13.97 6.00 -4.80
C ASN A 68 15.01 5.96 -5.95
N LEU A 69 14.68 6.50 -7.12
CA LEU A 69 15.56 6.75 -8.27
C LEU A 69 15.80 8.26 -8.41
#